data_AF-A0A3S2LY05-F1
#
_entry.id   AF-A0A3S2LY05-F1
#
_cell.length_a   1.000
_cell.length_b   1.000
_cell.length_c   1.000
_cell.angle_alpha   90.00
_cell.angle_beta   90.00
_cell.angle_gamma   90.00
#
_symmetry.space_group_name_H-M   'P 1'
#
loop_
_entity.id
_entity.type
_entity.pdbx_description
1 polymer ?
#
loop_
_entity_poly.entity_id
_entity_poly.type
_entity_poly.pdbx_seq_one_letter_code
_entity_poly.pdbx_strand_id
1 'polypeptide(L)'
;MELSPRVMVRRDSTLSSGQGGVHEVEKPFDAMNNIVANLLLNMTSSARFEGSLNVDLNEIAMNLVPFPRLHYLVPSLTPLYTLADVNAVPRRLDQIFSDAFSKDHQLIRANPKQSMYLACALMVRGNVHVSDLRRNIERLRPSLPFVSWNQEGWKTGLCSVPPVGHSHSLLALANNTCVKLNFMELKERFIKLYRKKAHLHHFLHVEGMDVGCFTEAASSLNSLIEEYDCLDATKAHSRVTLPDLELQLESLKG
;
A
#
# COMPACT_ATOMS: atom_id res chain seq x y z
N MET A 1 -11.35 -4.73 -3.40
CA MET A 1 -10.28 -4.49 -2.40
C MET A 1 -10.98 -3.99 -1.15
N GLU A 2 -11.29 -4.88 -0.19
CA GLU A 2 -11.87 -4.48 1.09
C GLU A 2 -10.81 -3.66 1.86
N LEU A 3 -11.08 -2.39 2.09
CA LEU A 3 -10.28 -1.55 2.97
C LEU A 3 -10.33 -2.13 4.39
N SER A 4 -9.18 -2.24 5.06
CA SER A 4 -9.14 -2.83 6.39
C SER A 4 -9.89 -1.94 7.38
N PRO A 5 -10.81 -2.47 8.22
CA PRO A 5 -11.58 -1.68 9.20
C PRO A 5 -10.75 -1.14 10.38
N ARG A 6 -9.41 -1.17 10.30
CA ARG A 6 -8.49 -0.72 11.34
C ARG A 6 -7.81 0.61 11.06
N VAL A 7 -8.15 1.32 9.98
CA VAL A 7 -7.86 2.75 9.91
C VAL A 7 -8.67 3.43 11.02
N MET A 8 -8.03 3.61 12.18
CA MET A 8 -8.63 4.23 13.34
C MET A 8 -8.75 5.73 13.06
N VAL A 9 -9.82 6.10 12.37
CA VAL A 9 -10.34 7.47 12.46
C VAL A 9 -10.58 7.70 13.95
N ARG A 10 -9.84 8.62 14.56
CA ARG A 10 -9.96 8.96 15.99
C ARG A 10 -11.44 9.23 16.27
N ARG A 11 -12.08 8.37 17.07
CA ARG A 11 -13.47 8.50 17.49
C ARG A 11 -13.69 9.52 18.61
N ASP A 12 -12.65 10.27 18.99
CA ASP A 12 -12.71 11.16 20.14
C ASP A 12 -12.84 12.62 19.71
N SER A 13 -14.07 13.01 19.41
CA SER A 13 -14.51 14.41 19.56
C SER A 13 -16.01 14.46 19.88
N THR A 14 -16.41 13.76 20.95
CA THR A 14 -17.51 14.25 21.80
C THR A 14 -17.03 15.52 22.51
N LEU A 15 -17.07 16.64 21.80
CA LEU A 15 -17.10 17.97 22.39
C LEU A 15 -18.54 18.46 22.33
N SER A 16 -19.30 18.15 23.38
CA SER A 16 -20.48 18.91 23.74
C SER A 16 -20.04 20.33 24.14
N SER A 17 -19.96 21.23 23.17
CA SER A 17 -19.95 22.67 23.40
C SER A 17 -20.90 23.30 22.39
N GLY A 18 -21.90 24.00 22.91
CA GLY A 18 -23.05 24.46 22.15
C GLY A 18 -22.67 25.51 21.10
N GLN A 19 -22.94 25.17 19.83
CA GLN A 19 -23.41 26.09 18.79
C GLN A 19 -24.21 25.24 17.79
N GLY A 20 -25.42 25.69 17.47
CA GLY A 20 -26.41 24.94 16.68
C GLY A 20 -26.02 24.71 15.23
N GLY A 21 -25.16 23.74 14.98
CA GLY A 21 -24.99 23.11 13.67
C GLY A 21 -25.93 21.92 13.56
N VAL A 22 -26.70 21.86 12.47
CA VAL A 22 -27.41 20.65 12.07
C VAL A 22 -26.40 19.51 12.06
N HIS A 23 -26.52 18.54 12.97
CA HIS A 23 -25.74 17.31 12.89
C HIS A 23 -26.14 16.60 11.60
N GLU A 24 -25.36 16.80 10.54
CA GLU A 24 -25.49 16.03 9.32
C GLU A 24 -25.27 14.56 9.73
N VAL A 25 -26.31 13.75 9.59
CA VAL A 25 -26.23 12.32 9.88
C VAL A 25 -25.20 11.74 8.91
N GLU A 26 -24.05 11.30 9.45
CA GLU A 26 -22.98 10.67 8.67
C GLU A 26 -23.59 9.53 7.84
N LYS A 27 -23.54 9.63 6.51
CA LYS A 27 -24.17 8.63 5.65
C LYS A 27 -23.33 7.35 5.68
N PRO A 28 -23.95 6.18 5.44
CA PRO A 28 -23.20 4.93 5.36
C PRO A 28 -22.00 5.05 4.40
N PHE A 29 -20.82 4.65 4.87
CA PHE A 29 -19.55 4.64 4.13
C PHE A 29 -18.91 6.00 3.81
N ASP A 30 -19.42 7.14 4.30
CA ASP A 30 -18.84 8.47 3.99
C ASP A 30 -17.36 8.56 4.33
N ALA A 31 -16.96 8.11 5.52
CA ALA A 31 -15.55 8.09 5.92
C ALA A 31 -14.67 7.25 4.98
N MET A 32 -15.16 6.08 4.53
CA MET A 32 -14.42 5.20 3.61
C MET A 32 -14.32 5.84 2.22
N ASN A 33 -15.42 6.39 1.72
CA ASN A 33 -15.48 7.06 0.43
C ASN A 33 -14.55 8.29 0.41
N ASN A 34 -14.43 8.99 1.53
CA ASN A 34 -13.52 10.11 1.66
C ASN A 34 -12.05 9.69 1.48
N ILE A 35 -11.63 8.58 2.09
CA ILE A 35 -10.28 8.01 1.93
C ILE A 35 -10.04 7.63 0.46
N VAL A 36 -10.99 6.96 -0.19
CA VAL A 36 -10.89 6.57 -1.60
C VAL A 36 -10.79 7.79 -2.50
N ALA A 37 -11.63 8.80 -2.28
CA ALA A 37 -11.60 10.05 -3.02
C ALA A 37 -10.23 10.73 -2.88
N ASN A 38 -9.69 10.83 -1.66
CA ASN A 38 -8.36 11.40 -1.44
C ASN A 38 -7.23 10.62 -2.11
N LEU A 39 -7.31 9.28 -2.13
CA LEU A 39 -6.37 8.46 -2.88
C LEU A 39 -6.41 8.79 -4.37
N LEU A 40 -7.61 8.83 -4.98
CA LEU A 40 -7.77 9.13 -6.40
C LEU A 40 -7.33 10.56 -6.73
N LEU A 41 -7.61 11.52 -5.85
CA LEU A 41 -7.17 12.91 -5.99
C LEU A 41 -5.65 13.04 -5.96
N ASN A 42 -4.96 12.27 -5.11
CA ASN A 42 -3.50 12.25 -5.09
C ASN A 42 -2.93 11.54 -6.33
N MET A 43 -3.51 10.39 -6.70
CA MET A 43 -3.07 9.60 -7.85
C MET A 43 -3.21 10.33 -9.19
N THR A 44 -4.23 11.17 -9.34
CA THR A 44 -4.48 11.94 -10.57
C THR A 44 -3.90 13.36 -10.52
N SER A 45 -3.17 13.73 -9.47
CA SER A 45 -2.73 15.12 -9.27
C SER A 45 -1.77 15.61 -10.35
N SER A 46 -0.83 14.77 -10.80
CA SER A 46 0.14 15.07 -11.87
C SER A 46 -0.51 15.33 -13.23
N ALA A 47 -1.68 14.73 -13.49
CA ALA A 47 -2.42 14.96 -14.74
C ALA A 47 -3.29 16.23 -14.68
N ARG A 48 -3.65 16.68 -13.48
CA ARG A 48 -4.57 17.82 -13.26
C ARG A 48 -3.87 19.14 -12.96
N PHE A 49 -2.64 19.07 -12.47
CA PHE A 49 -1.88 20.21 -11.98
C PHE A 49 -0.42 20.11 -12.37
N GLU A 50 0.20 21.26 -12.59
CA GLU A 50 1.63 21.33 -12.84
C GLU A 50 2.45 20.92 -11.60
N GLY A 51 3.60 20.33 -11.87
CA GLY A 51 4.50 19.79 -10.86
C GLY A 51 5.94 19.77 -11.35
N SER A 52 6.88 19.73 -10.41
CA SER A 52 8.31 19.59 -10.74
C SER A 52 8.66 18.20 -11.24
N LEU A 53 7.87 17.18 -10.89
CA LEU A 53 8.04 15.80 -11.35
C LEU A 53 6.67 15.23 -11.70
N ASN A 54 6.40 15.08 -13.00
CA ASN A 54 5.16 14.49 -13.47
C ASN A 54 5.31 12.97 -13.53
N VAL A 55 4.27 12.27 -13.11
CA VAL A 55 4.16 10.80 -13.21
C VAL A 55 2.83 10.49 -13.85
N ASP A 56 2.87 9.73 -14.94
CA ASP A 56 1.66 9.28 -15.62
C ASP A 56 1.21 7.93 -15.07
N LEU A 57 -0.10 7.65 -15.14
CA LEU A 57 -0.64 6.37 -14.69
C LEU A 57 -0.03 5.18 -15.44
N ASN A 58 0.31 5.37 -16.71
CA ASN A 58 1.00 4.36 -17.52
C ASN A 58 2.42 4.08 -16.99
N GLU A 59 3.13 5.11 -16.51
CA GLU A 59 4.43 4.92 -15.88
C GLU A 59 4.32 4.17 -14.55
N ILE A 60 3.23 4.36 -13.81
CA ILE A 60 2.98 3.58 -12.58
C ILE A 60 2.86 2.11 -12.94
N ALA A 61 2.03 1.76 -13.94
CA ALA A 61 1.86 0.38 -14.37
C ALA A 61 3.17 -0.23 -14.91
N MET A 62 3.90 0.49 -15.77
CA MET A 62 5.13 -0.03 -16.39
C MET A 62 6.31 -0.15 -15.42
N ASN A 63 6.48 0.80 -14.50
CA ASN A 63 7.66 0.83 -13.64
C ASN A 63 7.46 0.09 -12.31
N LEU A 64 6.23 -0.05 -11.82
CA LEU A 64 5.97 -0.74 -10.55
C LEU A 64 5.64 -2.22 -10.72
N VAL A 65 5.34 -2.69 -11.93
CA VAL A 65 4.91 -4.05 -12.21
C VAL A 65 5.95 -4.78 -13.08
N PRO A 66 7.01 -5.32 -12.46
CA PRO A 66 8.05 -6.06 -13.17
C PRO A 66 7.54 -7.41 -13.71
N PHE A 67 6.53 -8.00 -13.05
CA PHE A 67 5.92 -9.26 -13.44
C PHE A 67 4.40 -9.05 -13.60
N PRO A 68 3.82 -9.37 -14.77
CA PRO A 68 2.40 -9.14 -15.04
C PRO A 68 1.45 -9.79 -14.03
N ARG A 69 1.81 -10.94 -13.44
CA ARG A 69 1.00 -11.60 -12.39
C ARG A 69 1.06 -10.90 -11.04
N LEU A 70 2.16 -10.21 -10.74
CA LEU A 70 2.43 -9.56 -9.46
C LEU A 70 2.15 -8.06 -9.52
N HIS A 71 0.96 -7.69 -10.00
CA HIS A 71 0.55 -6.30 -10.26
C HIS A 71 -0.23 -5.65 -9.12
N TYR A 72 -0.33 -6.31 -7.96
CA TYR A 72 -1.13 -5.81 -6.84
C TYR A 72 -0.33 -4.81 -6.01
N LEU A 73 -0.73 -3.55 -6.11
CA LEU A 73 -0.11 -2.45 -5.35
C LEU A 73 -0.77 -2.30 -3.98
N VAL A 74 0.05 -2.03 -2.98
CA VAL A 74 -0.33 -1.75 -1.59
C VAL A 74 -0.33 -0.22 -1.43
N PRO A 75 -1.51 0.42 -1.34
CA PRO A 75 -1.60 1.86 -1.21
C PRO A 75 -1.51 2.31 0.26
N SER A 76 -0.86 3.45 0.46
CA SER A 76 -0.79 4.16 1.73
C SER A 76 -0.98 5.65 1.49
N LEU A 77 -1.69 6.31 2.40
CA LEU A 77 -2.02 7.73 2.29
C LEU A 77 -1.62 8.44 3.57
N THR A 78 -0.98 9.60 3.44
CA THR A 78 -0.62 10.43 4.58
C THR A 78 -0.72 11.92 4.23
N PRO A 79 -1.34 12.76 5.07
CA PRO A 79 -2.11 12.39 6.26
C PRO A 79 -3.38 11.59 5.89
N LEU A 80 -3.86 10.76 6.83
CA LEU A 80 -5.21 10.21 6.76
C LEU A 80 -6.15 11.21 7.43
N TYR A 81 -6.91 11.93 6.62
CA TYR A 81 -7.87 12.92 7.09
C TYR A 81 -9.21 12.71 6.41
N THR A 82 -10.27 13.21 7.05
CA THR A 82 -11.54 13.43 6.39
C THR A 82 -11.61 14.89 5.95
N LEU A 83 -12.29 15.20 4.84
CA LEU A 83 -12.47 16.60 4.40
C LEU A 83 -13.19 17.47 5.44
N ALA A 84 -13.88 16.86 6.41
CA ALA A 84 -14.56 17.52 7.51
C ALA A 84 -13.65 17.78 8.74
N ASP A 85 -12.43 17.23 8.78
CA ASP A 85 -11.54 17.38 9.93
C ASP A 85 -10.75 18.69 9.86
N VAL A 86 -11.33 19.74 10.45
CA VAL A 86 -10.74 21.09 10.53
C VAL A 86 -9.59 21.16 11.55
N ASN A 87 -9.41 20.13 12.39
CA ASN A 87 -8.43 20.11 13.48
C ASN A 87 -7.22 19.19 13.20
N ALA A 88 -7.02 18.79 11.94
CA ALA A 88 -5.90 17.93 11.57
C ALA A 88 -4.56 18.58 11.93
N VAL A 89 -3.82 17.93 12.85
CA VAL A 89 -2.52 18.43 13.32
C VAL A 89 -1.55 18.50 12.14
N PRO A 90 -0.94 19.68 11.86
CA PRO A 90 0.04 19.80 10.80
C PRO A 90 1.18 18.80 10.98
N ARG A 91 1.40 17.94 9.98
CA ARG A 91 2.51 16.99 9.99
C ARG A 91 3.72 17.60 9.31
N ARG A 92 4.89 17.43 9.94
CA ARG A 92 6.17 17.77 9.30
C ARG A 92 6.38 16.88 8.09
N LEU A 93 7.02 17.42 7.04
CA LEU A 93 7.26 16.69 5.80
C LEU A 93 7.94 15.34 6.05
N ASP A 94 9.04 15.31 6.81
CA ASP A 94 9.77 14.05 7.07
C ASP A 94 8.91 13.02 7.83
N GLN A 95 7.97 13.47 8.66
CA GLN A 95 7.04 12.60 9.37
C GLN A 95 6.06 11.94 8.40
N ILE A 96 5.54 12.68 7.42
CA ILE A 96 4.63 12.16 6.38
C ILE A 96 5.27 11.00 5.63
N PHE A 97 6.56 11.10 5.30
CA PHE A 97 7.32 10.02 4.66
C PHE A 97 7.46 8.78 5.55
N SER A 98 7.71 8.96 6.85
CA SER A 98 7.81 7.82 7.78
C SER A 98 6.47 7.15 8.05
N ASP A 99 5.41 7.95 8.16
CA ASP A 99 4.04 7.52 8.38
C ASP A 99 3.54 6.72 7.16
N ALA A 100 3.84 7.14 5.94
CA ALA A 100 3.43 6.44 4.71
C ALA A 100 3.87 4.97 4.64
N PHE A 101 4.95 4.58 5.33
CA PHE A 101 5.41 3.18 5.40
C PHE A 101 5.07 2.49 6.74
N SER A 102 4.38 3.18 7.64
CA SER A 102 3.86 2.57 8.86
C SER A 102 2.62 1.72 8.56
N LYS A 103 2.38 0.72 9.41
CA LYS A 103 1.20 -0.14 9.32
C LYS A 103 -0.12 0.63 9.42
N ASP A 104 -0.15 1.70 10.22
CA ASP A 104 -1.37 2.44 10.56
C ASP A 104 -1.87 3.34 9.42
N HIS A 105 -1.01 3.61 8.43
CA HIS A 105 -1.35 4.43 7.25
C HIS A 105 -1.60 3.59 5.99
N GLN A 106 -1.44 2.26 6.07
CA GLN A 106 -1.78 1.37 4.96
C GLN A 106 -3.30 1.29 4.81
N LEU A 107 -3.78 1.39 3.57
CA LEU A 107 -5.21 1.29 3.28
C LEU A 107 -5.70 -0.16 3.22
N ILE A 108 -4.76 -1.10 3.11
CA ILE A 108 -5.03 -2.54 3.26
C ILE A 108 -4.35 -3.07 4.51
N ARG A 109 -4.80 -4.23 4.98
CA ARG A 109 -4.22 -4.89 6.16
C ARG A 109 -2.87 -5.51 5.78
N ALA A 110 -1.81 -4.73 5.86
CA ALA A 110 -0.46 -5.15 5.53
C ALA A 110 0.59 -4.41 6.37
N ASN A 111 1.77 -5.00 6.52
CA ASN A 111 2.94 -4.34 7.12
C ASN A 111 4.11 -4.40 6.13
N PRO A 112 4.28 -3.38 5.28
CA PRO A 112 5.19 -3.49 4.16
C PRO A 112 6.67 -3.43 4.56
N LYS A 113 7.00 -2.95 5.78
CA LYS A 113 8.37 -2.99 6.35
C LYS A 113 8.87 -4.42 6.65
N GLN A 114 7.95 -5.36 6.88
CA GLN A 114 8.29 -6.75 7.19
C GLN A 114 8.53 -7.61 5.95
N SER A 115 8.27 -7.09 4.76
CA SER A 115 8.30 -7.79 3.48
C SER A 115 9.20 -7.09 2.47
N MET A 116 9.34 -7.66 1.28
CA MET A 116 10.23 -7.15 0.23
C MET A 116 9.48 -6.23 -0.73
N TYR A 117 10.11 -5.11 -1.09
CA TYR A 117 9.63 -4.20 -2.13
C TYR A 117 10.18 -4.63 -3.49
N LEU A 118 9.29 -4.76 -4.47
CA LEU A 118 9.65 -4.89 -5.88
C LEU A 118 9.85 -3.51 -6.50
N ALA A 119 8.95 -2.58 -6.16
CA ALA A 119 8.99 -1.18 -6.57
C ALA A 119 8.08 -0.34 -5.67
N CYS A 120 8.28 0.97 -5.62
CA CYS A 120 7.45 1.91 -4.88
C CYS A 120 7.33 3.26 -5.60
N ALA A 121 6.10 3.74 -5.80
CA ALA A 121 5.84 5.11 -6.21
C ALA A 121 5.50 5.99 -5.01
N LEU A 122 6.03 7.21 -5.00
CA LEU A 122 5.72 8.27 -4.05
C LEU A 122 5.15 9.47 -4.80
N MET A 123 3.89 9.78 -4.60
CA MET A 123 3.20 10.92 -5.19
C MET A 123 3.00 11.98 -4.11
N VAL A 124 3.86 12.99 -4.12
CA VAL A 124 3.88 14.08 -3.15
C VAL A 124 3.14 15.29 -3.71
N ARG A 125 2.37 15.95 -2.86
CA ARG A 125 1.66 17.19 -3.19
C ARG A 125 2.01 18.30 -2.20
N GLY A 126 2.01 19.53 -2.70
CA GLY A 126 2.23 20.75 -1.94
C GLY A 126 3.59 21.39 -2.19
N ASN A 127 3.91 22.43 -1.43
CA ASN A 127 5.13 23.22 -1.59
C ASN A 127 6.37 22.46 -1.06
N VAL A 128 6.81 21.43 -1.79
CA VAL A 128 7.95 20.57 -1.43
C VAL A 128 9.01 20.68 -2.52
N HIS A 129 10.29 20.79 -2.14
CA HIS A 129 11.39 20.77 -3.09
C HIS A 129 11.83 19.34 -3.42
N VAL A 130 12.35 19.14 -4.63
CA VAL A 130 12.91 17.85 -5.07
C VAL A 130 14.06 17.38 -4.17
N SER A 131 14.83 18.32 -3.58
CA SER A 131 15.88 18.01 -2.60
C SER A 131 15.34 17.38 -1.32
N ASP A 132 14.21 17.87 -0.79
CA ASP A 132 13.57 17.32 0.40
C ASP A 132 13.03 15.91 0.16
N LEU A 133 12.45 15.69 -1.02
CA LEU A 133 11.99 14.37 -1.48
C LEU A 133 13.15 13.37 -1.53
N ARG A 134 14.26 13.72 -2.20
CA ARG A 134 15.44 12.85 -2.30
C ARG A 134 16.04 12.54 -0.92
N ARG A 135 16.17 13.56 -0.06
CA ARG A 135 16.65 13.39 1.32
C ARG A 135 15.79 12.39 2.09
N ASN A 136 14.47 12.45 1.95
CA ASN A 136 13.56 11.54 2.64
C ASN A 136 13.62 10.11 2.11
N ILE A 137 13.77 9.92 0.80
CA ILE A 137 13.94 8.60 0.20
C ILE A 137 15.23 7.94 0.70
N GLU A 138 16.34 8.69 0.71
CA GLU A 138 17.63 8.20 1.23
C GLU A 138 17.50 7.76 2.69
N ARG A 139 16.82 8.57 3.52
CA ARG A 139 16.58 8.27 4.93
C ARG A 139 15.74 7.00 5.13
N LEU A 140 14.81 6.70 4.22
CA LEU A 140 13.91 5.55 4.31
C LEU A 140 14.54 4.27 3.78
N ARG A 141 15.46 4.36 2.81
CA ARG A 141 16.07 3.22 2.10
C ARG A 141 16.57 2.11 3.04
N PRO A 142 17.29 2.37 4.16
CA PRO A 142 17.77 1.30 5.05
C PRO A 142 16.64 0.52 5.75
N SER A 143 15.47 1.12 5.90
CA SER A 143 14.33 0.52 6.61
C SER A 143 13.38 -0.26 5.70
N LEU A 144 13.55 -0.15 4.38
CA LEU A 144 12.65 -0.70 3.37
C LEU A 144 13.45 -1.60 2.42
N PRO A 145 13.44 -2.92 2.65
CA PRO A 145 14.28 -3.82 1.85
C PRO A 145 13.68 -4.02 0.46
N PHE A 146 14.43 -3.64 -0.57
CA PHE A 146 14.10 -3.91 -1.96
C PHE A 146 14.72 -5.23 -2.42
N VAL A 147 14.10 -5.86 -3.42
CA VAL A 147 14.65 -7.02 -4.13
C VAL A 147 16.03 -6.72 -4.71
N SER A 148 16.95 -7.69 -4.67
CA SER A 148 18.37 -7.50 -5.01
C SER A 148 18.61 -6.88 -6.38
N TRP A 149 17.78 -7.23 -7.37
CA TRP A 149 17.88 -6.75 -8.75
C TRP A 149 17.23 -5.38 -8.98
N ASN A 150 16.53 -4.79 -7.99
CA ASN A 150 15.92 -3.46 -8.12
C ASN A 150 16.03 -2.62 -6.83
N GLN A 151 17.25 -2.28 -6.44
CA GLN A 151 17.52 -1.47 -5.25
C GLN A 151 17.07 0.00 -5.39
N GLU A 152 16.94 0.50 -6.62
CA GLU A 152 16.49 1.85 -6.94
C GLU A 152 15.05 1.86 -7.52
N GLY A 153 14.21 0.93 -7.06
CA GLY A 153 12.82 0.78 -7.52
C GLY A 153 11.86 1.90 -7.11
N TRP A 154 12.35 3.13 -7.00
CA TRP A 154 11.60 4.32 -6.60
C TRP A 154 11.09 5.08 -7.83
N LYS A 155 9.79 5.34 -7.89
CA LYS A 155 9.20 6.33 -8.78
C LYS A 155 8.67 7.48 -7.95
N THR A 156 8.87 8.72 -8.41
CA THR A 156 8.45 9.89 -7.64
C THR A 156 7.69 10.88 -8.51
N GLY A 157 6.58 11.37 -8.00
CA GLY A 157 5.81 12.47 -8.54
C GLY A 157 5.70 13.59 -7.52
N LEU A 158 5.77 14.83 -7.99
CA LEU A 158 5.74 16.02 -7.16
C LEU A 158 4.86 17.07 -7.82
N CYS A 159 3.67 17.27 -7.24
CA CYS A 159 2.71 18.29 -7.65
C CYS A 159 2.81 19.49 -6.71
N SER A 160 2.95 20.70 -7.27
CA SER A 160 3.12 21.93 -6.47
C SER A 160 1.83 22.37 -5.77
N VAL A 161 0.67 21.88 -6.25
CA VAL A 161 -0.65 22.24 -5.71
C VAL A 161 -0.98 21.39 -4.48
N PRO A 162 -1.09 22.01 -3.29
CA PRO A 162 -1.39 21.29 -2.06
C PRO A 162 -2.79 20.65 -2.09
N PRO A 163 -3.01 19.59 -1.32
CA PRO A 163 -4.37 19.09 -1.03
C PRO A 163 -5.22 20.13 -0.28
N VAL A 164 -6.54 19.95 -0.30
CA VAL A 164 -7.47 20.83 0.44
C VAL A 164 -7.25 20.67 1.94
N GLY A 165 -7.12 21.78 2.66
CA GLY A 165 -6.99 21.81 4.12
C GLY A 165 -5.63 21.37 4.68
N HIS A 166 -4.65 21.02 3.84
CA HIS A 166 -3.34 20.56 4.29
C HIS A 166 -2.21 21.18 3.46
N SER A 167 -1.04 21.39 4.09
CA SER A 167 0.12 21.93 3.39
C SER A 167 0.74 20.93 2.41
N HIS A 168 0.76 19.65 2.78
CA HIS A 168 1.34 18.58 1.98
C HIS A 168 0.57 17.26 2.16
N SER A 169 0.63 16.40 1.15
CA SER A 169 0.22 15.00 1.23
C SER A 169 1.17 14.10 0.47
N LEU A 170 1.16 12.82 0.82
CA LEU A 170 1.92 11.77 0.18
C LEU A 170 1.00 10.55 -0.02
N LEU A 171 0.90 10.10 -1.27
CA LEU A 171 0.37 8.80 -1.62
C LEU A 171 1.56 7.90 -1.97
N ALA A 172 1.70 6.78 -1.27
CA ALA A 172 2.65 5.74 -1.62
C ALA A 172 1.92 4.54 -2.25
N LEU A 173 2.41 4.06 -3.38
CA LEU A 173 1.96 2.83 -4.02
C LEU A 173 3.12 1.85 -4.04
N ALA A 174 3.04 0.79 -3.24
CA ALA A 174 4.11 -0.18 -3.11
C ALA A 174 3.75 -1.51 -3.78
N ASN A 175 4.54 -1.97 -4.74
CA ASN A 175 4.52 -3.37 -5.11
C ASN A 175 5.38 -4.13 -4.09
N ASN A 176 4.73 -4.80 -3.15
CA ASN A 176 5.38 -5.40 -1.98
C ASN A 176 4.82 -6.79 -1.71
N THR A 177 5.70 -7.74 -1.35
CA THR A 177 5.33 -9.14 -1.10
C THR A 177 4.35 -9.33 0.06
N CYS A 178 4.16 -8.33 0.93
CA CYS A 178 3.19 -8.38 2.03
C CYS A 178 1.73 -8.58 1.59
N VAL A 179 1.40 -8.28 0.32
CA VAL A 179 0.04 -8.48 -0.21
C VAL A 179 -0.41 -9.95 -0.13
N LYS A 180 0.54 -10.90 -0.17
CA LYS A 180 0.28 -12.34 -0.06
C LYS A 180 -0.52 -12.73 1.18
N LEU A 181 -0.36 -12.00 2.29
CA LEU A 181 -1.11 -12.25 3.53
C LEU A 181 -2.61 -12.05 3.35
N ASN A 182 -3.02 -11.08 2.52
CA ASN A 182 -4.41 -10.84 2.19
C ASN A 182 -4.96 -11.97 1.29
N PHE A 183 -4.14 -12.47 0.36
CA PHE A 183 -4.51 -13.62 -0.47
C PHE A 183 -4.61 -14.93 0.32
N MET A 184 -3.71 -15.16 1.28
CA MET A 184 -3.77 -16.31 2.19
C MET A 184 -5.08 -16.29 3.01
N GLU A 185 -5.45 -15.13 3.57
CA GLU A 185 -6.72 -14.99 4.30
C GLU A 185 -7.94 -15.17 3.38
N LEU A 186 -7.91 -14.61 2.17
CA LEU A 186 -8.98 -14.80 1.19
C LEU A 186 -9.15 -16.29 0.85
N LYS A 187 -8.04 -16.99 0.59
CA LYS A 187 -8.00 -18.43 0.32
C LYS A 187 -8.57 -19.23 1.50
N GLU A 188 -8.20 -18.89 2.73
CA GLU A 188 -8.71 -19.57 3.93
C GLU A 188 -10.23 -19.41 4.08
N ARG A 189 -10.74 -18.18 3.92
CA ARG A 189 -12.19 -17.88 3.92
C ARG A 189 -12.92 -18.65 2.82
N PHE A 190 -12.36 -18.66 1.61
CA PHE A 190 -12.89 -19.42 0.48
C PHE A 190 -12.98 -20.91 0.79
N ILE A 191 -11.90 -21.54 1.26
CA ILE A 191 -11.87 -22.98 1.58
C ILE A 191 -12.91 -23.33 2.65
N LYS A 192 -13.10 -22.48 3.67
CA LYS A 192 -14.11 -22.69 4.72
C LYS A 192 -15.53 -22.74 4.15
N LEU A 193 -15.88 -21.85 3.23
CA LEU A 193 -17.19 -21.83 2.56
C LEU A 193 -17.35 -22.98 1.57
N TYR A 194 -16.32 -23.22 0.77
CA TYR A 194 -16.32 -24.25 -0.28
C TYR A 194 -16.46 -25.66 0.29
N ARG A 195 -15.76 -25.99 1.39
CA ARG A 195 -15.89 -27.28 2.10
C ARG A 195 -17.31 -27.55 2.58
N LYS A 196 -18.05 -26.50 2.95
CA LYS A 196 -19.45 -26.60 3.38
C LYS A 196 -20.44 -26.56 2.20
N LYS A 197 -19.95 -26.42 0.96
CA LYS A 197 -20.75 -26.16 -0.25
C LYS A 197 -21.73 -24.99 -0.06
N ALA A 198 -21.37 -24.02 0.78
CA ALA A 198 -22.23 -22.89 1.11
C ALA A 198 -22.41 -22.00 -0.13
N HIS A 199 -23.66 -21.71 -0.50
CA HIS A 199 -24.03 -20.88 -1.67
C HIS A 199 -23.50 -21.35 -3.03
N LEU A 200 -22.93 -22.56 -3.12
CA LEU A 200 -22.31 -23.05 -4.35
C LEU A 200 -23.31 -23.15 -5.51
N HIS A 201 -24.55 -23.58 -5.22
CA HIS A 201 -25.61 -23.73 -6.22
C HIS A 201 -25.96 -22.43 -6.97
N HIS A 202 -25.86 -21.27 -6.31
CA HIS A 202 -26.11 -19.98 -6.97
C HIS A 202 -25.14 -19.73 -8.14
N PHE A 203 -23.92 -20.23 -8.04
CA PHE A 203 -22.91 -20.08 -9.08
C PHE A 203 -23.01 -21.17 -10.15
N LEU A 204 -23.36 -22.40 -9.76
CA LEU A 204 -23.50 -23.52 -10.70
C LEU A 204 -24.73 -23.41 -11.62
N HIS A 205 -25.69 -22.54 -11.28
CA HIS A 205 -26.81 -22.22 -12.17
C HIS A 205 -26.43 -21.22 -13.27
N VAL A 206 -25.25 -20.59 -13.18
CA VAL A 206 -24.75 -19.67 -14.20
C VAL A 206 -24.13 -20.47 -15.34
N GLU A 207 -24.52 -20.17 -16.57
CA GLU A 207 -23.97 -20.82 -17.75
C GLU A 207 -22.45 -20.60 -17.84
N GLY A 208 -21.71 -21.68 -18.11
CA GLY A 208 -20.24 -21.65 -18.20
C GLY A 208 -19.50 -21.72 -16.86
N MET A 209 -20.21 -21.83 -15.72
CA MET A 209 -19.60 -22.06 -14.42
C MET A 209 -19.77 -23.52 -14.00
N ASP A 210 -18.66 -24.22 -13.75
CA ASP A 210 -18.66 -25.56 -13.21
C ASP A 210 -17.85 -25.65 -11.90
N VAL A 211 -17.83 -26.84 -11.29
CA VAL A 211 -17.07 -27.09 -10.06
C VAL A 211 -15.55 -27.01 -10.32
N GLY A 212 -15.11 -27.29 -11.55
CA GLY A 212 -13.72 -27.17 -12.00
C GLY A 212 -13.21 -25.74 -11.86
N CYS A 213 -13.99 -24.74 -12.29
CA CYS A 213 -13.63 -23.32 -12.20
C CYS A 213 -13.22 -22.87 -10.79
N PHE A 214 -13.88 -23.39 -9.75
CA PHE A 214 -13.53 -23.09 -8.36
C PHE A 214 -12.17 -23.66 -7.96
N THR A 215 -11.87 -24.86 -8.43
CA THR A 215 -10.61 -25.56 -8.16
C THR A 215 -9.45 -24.87 -8.90
N GLU A 216 -9.68 -24.49 -10.16
CA GLU A 216 -8.74 -23.74 -10.98
C GLU A 216 -8.44 -22.36 -10.38
N ALA A 217 -9.46 -21.60 -9.97
CA ALA A 217 -9.27 -20.31 -9.32
C ALA A 217 -8.48 -20.44 -8.00
N ALA A 218 -8.78 -21.46 -7.19
CA ALA A 218 -8.04 -21.72 -5.95
C ALA A 218 -6.58 -22.12 -6.22
N SER A 219 -6.33 -22.90 -7.27
CA SER A 219 -4.98 -23.27 -7.71
C SER A 219 -4.20 -22.06 -8.22
N SER A 220 -4.80 -21.22 -9.06
CA SER A 220 -4.21 -19.97 -9.56
C SER A 220 -3.84 -19.01 -8.42
N LEU A 221 -4.74 -18.85 -7.43
CA LEU A 221 -4.47 -18.07 -6.23
C LEU A 221 -3.33 -18.65 -5.39
N ASN A 222 -3.24 -19.99 -5.30
CA ASN A 222 -2.14 -20.65 -4.60
C ASN A 222 -0.79 -20.38 -5.29
N SER A 223 -0.72 -20.55 -6.62
CA SER A 223 0.50 -20.27 -7.38
C SER A 223 0.91 -18.79 -7.30
N LEU A 224 -0.05 -17.86 -7.20
CA LEU A 224 0.26 -16.44 -6.96
C LEU A 224 0.90 -16.20 -5.58
N ILE A 225 0.37 -16.87 -4.54
CA ILE A 225 0.93 -16.78 -3.18
C ILE A 225 2.36 -17.33 -3.15
N GLU A 226 2.59 -18.48 -3.79
CA GLU A 226 3.91 -19.10 -3.89
C GLU A 226 4.94 -18.21 -4.60
N GLU A 227 4.56 -17.52 -5.68
CA GLU A 227 5.43 -16.55 -6.35
C GLU A 227 5.87 -15.41 -5.41
N TYR A 228 4.94 -14.85 -4.62
CA TYR A 228 5.28 -13.83 -3.62
C TYR A 228 6.13 -14.39 -2.47
N ASP A 229 5.91 -15.64 -2.06
CA ASP A 229 6.73 -16.30 -1.03
C ASP A 229 8.16 -16.53 -1.49
N CYS A 230 8.37 -16.97 -2.73
CA CYS A 230 9.69 -17.14 -3.34
C CYS A 230 10.49 -15.82 -3.33
N LEU A 231 9.86 -14.71 -3.69
CA LEU A 231 10.49 -13.39 -3.65
C LEU A 231 10.82 -12.96 -2.22
N ASP A 232 9.94 -13.22 -1.25
CA ASP A 232 10.16 -12.85 0.14
C ASP A 232 11.29 -13.68 0.80
N ALA A 233 11.45 -14.95 0.39
CA ALA A 233 12.54 -15.82 0.84
C ALA A 233 13.94 -15.30 0.46
N THR A 234 14.05 -14.51 -0.62
CA THR A 234 15.32 -13.85 -0.99
C THR A 234 15.80 -12.86 0.08
N LYS A 235 14.89 -12.33 0.91
CA LYS A 235 15.23 -11.46 2.06
C LYS A 235 16.22 -12.10 3.02
N ALA A 236 16.10 -13.41 3.25
CA ALA A 236 17.02 -14.15 4.11
C ALA A 236 18.43 -14.21 3.50
N HIS A 237 18.52 -14.36 2.19
CA HIS A 237 19.78 -14.42 1.45
C HIS A 237 20.45 -13.05 1.35
N SER A 238 19.68 -11.97 1.22
CA SER A 238 20.22 -10.60 1.21
C SER A 238 20.72 -10.12 2.58
N ARG A 239 20.29 -10.76 3.68
CA ARG A 239 20.79 -10.49 5.04
C ARG A 239 22.09 -11.22 5.36
N VAL A 240 22.43 -12.27 4.63
CA VAL A 240 23.76 -12.89 4.68
C VAL A 240 24.69 -12.03 3.82
N THR A 241 25.09 -10.88 4.37
CA THR A 241 26.21 -10.12 3.81
C THR A 241 27.50 -10.92 3.97
N LEU A 242 28.44 -10.71 3.05
CA LEU A 242 29.70 -11.44 2.89
C LEU A 242 30.61 -11.68 4.13
N PRO A 243 30.59 -10.96 5.28
CA PRO A 243 31.51 -11.29 6.38
C PRO A 243 31.29 -12.67 7.03
N ASP A 244 30.09 -13.25 6.98
CA ASP A 244 29.84 -14.56 7.61
C ASP A 244 30.42 -15.75 6.82
N LEU A 245 30.59 -15.59 5.50
CA LEU A 245 31.20 -16.61 4.64
C LEU A 245 32.73 -16.58 4.71
N GLU A 246 33.34 -15.40 4.88
CA GLU A 246 34.80 -15.28 5.10
C GLU A 246 35.21 -15.87 6.45
N LEU A 247 34.44 -15.63 7.52
CA LEU A 247 34.71 -16.19 8.85
C LEU A 247 34.50 -17.71 8.91
N GLN A 248 33.54 -18.26 8.16
CA GLN A 248 33.36 -19.72 8.05
C GLN A 248 34.44 -20.40 7.21
N LEU A 249 34.97 -19.73 6.18
CA LEU A 249 36.07 -20.24 5.37
C LEU A 249 37.44 -20.18 6.08
N GLU A 250 37.65 -19.22 6.98
CA GLU A 250 38.85 -19.17 7.83
C GLU A 250 38.81 -20.21 8.96
N SER A 251 37.63 -20.52 9.50
CA SER A 251 37.44 -21.60 10.49
C SER A 251 37.70 -23.01 9.94
N LEU A 252 37.69 -23.20 8.62
CA LEU A 252 37.96 -24.49 7.95
C LEU A 252 39.41 -24.64 7.50
N LYS A 253 40.25 -23.62 7.71
CA LYS A 253 41.69 -23.61 7.39
C LYS A 253 42.58 -23.64 8.64
N GLY A 254 42.00 -23.82 9.83
CA GLY A 254 42.70 -24.00 11.11
C GLY A 254 42.78 -25.45 11.53
#